data_AF-R6Z1C4-F1
#
_entry.id   AF-R6Z1C4-F1
#
_cell.length_a   1.000
_cell.length_b   1.000
_cell.length_c   1.000
_cell.angle_alpha   90.00
_cell.angle_beta   90.00
_cell.angle_gamma   90.00
#
_symmetry.space_group_name_H-M   'P 1'
#
loop_
_entity.id
_entity.type
_entity.pdbx_description
1 polymer ?
#
loop_
_entity_poly.entity_id
_entity_poly.type
_entity_poly.pdbx_seq_one_letter_code
_entity_poly.pdbx_strand_id
1 'polypeptide(L)'
;MKRFTKIMGTITLSLALVMSSLVVTPGSNAVIQAEETPEDFHITDPSLFHAEYVNGIYTITGFDGLYNTSSIVVPYKINGTAVRAINAPFSGKTNCHVVYLPDSIVSIGSDTFASSTVEYVKSYTTAAVDEIIKQPVAGEIESVSIENPVLETPANETGNLDETTKNPVLSDTLPASLKTIEDNAFQNSSIKSITVAGNMDKIGKYVFANTPNFLDFTLAAGASIDNIDDYAFSCSQLHTITINGTVGRLGNYAVEKTAHITDFTVNSTGSITTVGDHAFYNSCIHNIVLRGSITSIGSYAFANCANIIQVEVSSNSNYTLGEYAFSCAQIHNVYLSEGLTNIEKGTFEKCGNLEKVQLPQSVKNIGDDAFKNVPNLKEINIPADTTIASSAFEGVGDSTKKALAASGNTNALVLLGMSVVPTSTPAPVPVAAITTPAAPASVTPAPAKVSVGKVKLTSVKKKKGKAVLTWKKVKGASGYTIYKKVVKKGTKAKKAKKIKFVKVKNVSAKTTKFSIKLKKKATTSFYIKAFKKAKVNGKTKTVYGKASNVKKVKA
;
A
#
# COMPACT_ATOMS: atom_id res chain seq x y z
N MET A 1 -43.85 4.77 -48.42
CA MET A 1 -43.21 3.82 -49.35
C MET A 1 -42.11 3.09 -48.58
N LYS A 2 -42.47 1.93 -48.00
CA LYS A 2 -42.07 0.59 -48.46
C LYS A 2 -40.70 0.14 -47.90
N ARG A 3 -40.78 -0.89 -47.03
CA ARG A 3 -39.75 -1.88 -46.64
C ARG A 3 -38.69 -1.32 -45.69
N PHE A 4 -38.57 -1.80 -44.45
CA PHE A 4 -38.24 -3.18 -44.09
C PHE A 4 -38.90 -3.65 -42.78
N THR A 5 -39.29 -4.91 -42.80
CA THR A 5 -40.08 -5.64 -41.79
C THR A 5 -39.16 -6.54 -40.96
N LYS A 6 -39.51 -6.74 -39.67
CA LYS A 6 -39.25 -7.95 -38.83
C LYS A 6 -37.77 -8.17 -38.42
N ILE A 7 -37.37 -8.45 -37.18
CA ILE A 7 -37.97 -9.20 -36.06
C ILE A 7 -37.35 -8.65 -34.77
N MET A 8 -38.15 -8.28 -33.77
CA MET A 8 -37.72 -8.24 -32.36
C MET A 8 -38.93 -8.56 -31.49
N GLY A 9 -38.91 -9.76 -30.92
CA GLY A 9 -39.83 -10.18 -29.88
C GLY A 9 -39.46 -9.52 -28.55
N THR A 10 -40.49 -9.03 -27.89
CA THR A 10 -40.60 -8.67 -26.46
C THR A 10 -39.54 -9.25 -25.52
N ILE A 11 -38.73 -8.39 -24.91
CA ILE A 11 -38.10 -8.62 -23.61
C ILE A 11 -38.71 -7.63 -22.63
N THR A 12 -39.32 -8.18 -21.58
CA THR A 12 -39.89 -7.49 -20.44
C THR A 12 -38.82 -6.74 -19.65
N LEU A 13 -39.24 -5.59 -19.14
CA LEU A 13 -38.49 -4.59 -18.38
C LEU A 13 -37.70 -5.22 -17.21
N SER A 14 -36.39 -5.08 -17.20
CA SER A 14 -35.56 -5.11 -15.99
C SER A 14 -34.60 -3.93 -16.09
N LEU A 15 -34.70 -3.06 -15.11
CA LEU A 15 -34.10 -1.73 -15.08
C LEU A 15 -32.57 -1.85 -15.00
N ALA A 16 -31.90 -1.62 -16.12
CA ALA A 16 -30.46 -1.43 -16.16
C ALA A 16 -30.12 0.00 -15.71
N LEU A 17 -29.19 0.15 -14.77
CA LEU A 17 -28.36 1.35 -14.68
C LEU A 17 -26.91 0.96 -15.01
N VAL A 18 -26.62 0.91 -16.31
CA VAL A 18 -25.26 1.05 -16.83
C VAL A 18 -24.94 2.54 -16.77
N MET A 19 -23.92 2.93 -16.01
CA MET A 19 -23.19 4.17 -16.29
C MET A 19 -21.78 3.83 -16.72
N SER A 20 -21.60 3.97 -18.03
CA SER A 20 -20.38 4.02 -18.77
C SER A 20 -19.40 5.08 -18.25
N SER A 21 -18.13 4.78 -18.46
CA SER A 21 -16.99 5.69 -18.60
C SER A 21 -17.36 7.17 -18.79
N LEU A 22 -17.07 8.03 -17.81
CA LEU A 22 -16.91 9.46 -18.02
C LEU A 22 -15.68 10.01 -17.27
N VAL A 23 -14.86 10.72 -18.03
CA VAL A 23 -13.67 11.46 -17.62
C VAL A 23 -13.95 12.37 -16.42
N VAL A 24 -13.33 12.09 -15.28
CA VAL A 24 -13.38 12.99 -14.11
C VAL A 24 -12.52 14.22 -14.38
N THR A 25 -13.20 15.35 -14.49
CA THR A 25 -12.60 16.69 -14.43
C THR A 25 -12.19 17.02 -12.98
N PRO A 26 -11.04 17.67 -12.73
CA PRO A 26 -10.59 17.94 -11.38
C PRO A 26 -11.24 19.22 -10.84
N GLY A 27 -12.32 19.11 -10.05
CA GLY A 27 -12.88 20.28 -9.38
C GLY A 27 -14.28 20.19 -8.79
N SER A 28 -14.59 19.17 -7.99
CA SER A 28 -15.63 19.24 -6.96
C SER A 28 -15.25 18.33 -5.81
N ASN A 29 -15.30 18.86 -4.58
CA ASN A 29 -15.29 18.03 -3.38
C ASN A 29 -16.65 17.33 -3.32
N ALA A 30 -16.77 16.16 -3.93
CA ALA A 30 -17.75 15.18 -3.55
C ALA A 30 -17.00 14.16 -2.69
N VAL A 31 -17.16 14.27 -1.37
CA VAL A 31 -17.02 13.12 -0.50
C VAL A 31 -18.14 12.19 -0.93
N ILE A 32 -17.84 11.15 -1.69
CA ILE A 32 -18.75 10.02 -1.81
C ILE A 32 -18.41 9.16 -0.59
N GLN A 33 -18.94 9.57 0.57
CA GLN A 33 -19.43 8.59 1.53
C GLN A 33 -20.76 8.16 0.92
N ALA A 34 -20.80 6.99 0.30
CA ALA A 34 -22.05 6.25 0.34
C ALA A 34 -22.13 5.75 1.79
N GLU A 35 -22.70 6.57 2.67
CA GLU A 35 -23.34 6.03 3.86
C GLU A 35 -24.50 5.19 3.30
N GLU A 36 -24.31 3.87 3.21
CA GLU A 36 -25.47 2.98 3.25
C GLU A 36 -26.14 3.25 4.59
N THR A 37 -27.19 4.07 4.58
CA THR A 37 -28.12 4.13 5.70
C THR A 37 -28.78 2.76 5.80
N PRO A 38 -28.64 2.04 6.94
CA PRO A 38 -29.12 0.69 7.10
C PRO A 38 -30.63 0.74 7.35
N GLU A 39 -31.44 0.92 6.31
CA GLU A 39 -32.89 0.85 6.51
C GLU A 39 -33.38 -0.58 6.82
N ASP A 40 -32.57 -1.63 6.54
CA ASP A 40 -32.92 -3.03 6.85
C ASP A 40 -31.71 -3.90 7.31
N PHE A 41 -30.78 -3.38 8.13
CA PHE A 41 -29.75 -4.25 8.74
C PHE A 41 -30.37 -5.08 9.86
N HIS A 42 -30.70 -6.33 9.57
CA HIS A 42 -31.26 -7.28 10.52
C HIS A 42 -30.27 -8.39 10.84
N ILE A 43 -30.00 -8.57 12.14
CA ILE A 43 -29.27 -9.75 12.61
C ILE A 43 -30.08 -10.98 12.21
N THR A 44 -29.43 -11.92 11.54
CA THR A 44 -30.08 -13.17 11.13
C THR A 44 -30.53 -13.92 12.37
N ASP A 45 -31.73 -14.52 12.31
CA ASP A 45 -32.32 -15.25 13.43
C ASP A 45 -31.27 -16.19 14.06
N PRO A 46 -30.87 -15.96 15.33
CA PRO A 46 -29.84 -16.74 15.99
C PRO A 46 -30.15 -18.24 16.06
N SER A 47 -31.43 -18.64 16.00
CA SER A 47 -31.85 -20.04 16.00
C SER A 47 -31.42 -20.82 14.76
N LEU A 48 -31.04 -20.12 13.68
CA LEU A 48 -30.52 -20.73 12.45
C LEU A 48 -29.04 -21.11 12.55
N PHE A 49 -28.33 -20.69 13.60
CA PHE A 49 -26.91 -20.99 13.78
C PHE A 49 -26.72 -22.14 14.77
N HIS A 50 -25.87 -23.10 14.39
CA HIS A 50 -25.35 -24.09 15.33
C HIS A 50 -24.11 -23.52 15.97
N ALA A 51 -23.97 -23.72 17.28
CA ALA A 51 -22.83 -23.23 18.01
C ALA A 51 -22.41 -24.20 19.10
N GLU A 52 -21.10 -24.32 19.28
CA GLU A 52 -20.49 -25.04 20.39
C GLU A 52 -20.07 -24.04 21.46
N TYR A 53 -20.36 -24.37 22.73
CA TYR A 53 -19.95 -23.58 23.87
C TYR A 53 -18.73 -24.21 24.52
N VAL A 54 -17.60 -23.52 24.45
CA VAL A 54 -16.33 -23.97 25.02
C VAL A 54 -15.70 -22.79 25.77
N ASN A 55 -15.29 -23.00 27.02
CA ASN A 55 -14.58 -22.02 27.85
C ASN A 55 -15.24 -20.62 27.92
N GLY A 56 -16.56 -20.53 28.09
CA GLY A 56 -17.21 -19.22 28.24
C GLY A 56 -17.61 -18.54 26.92
N ILE A 57 -17.34 -19.16 25.77
CA ILE A 57 -17.48 -18.55 24.45
C ILE A 57 -18.27 -19.47 23.52
N TYR A 58 -19.13 -18.87 22.69
CA TYR A 58 -19.74 -19.57 21.56
C TYR A 58 -18.86 -19.51 20.31
N THR A 59 -18.69 -20.67 19.69
CA THR A 59 -18.12 -20.85 18.34
C THR A 59 -19.24 -21.27 17.40
N ILE A 60 -19.51 -20.52 16.34
CA ILE A 60 -20.48 -20.91 15.32
C ILE A 60 -19.91 -22.07 14.49
N THR A 61 -20.59 -23.20 14.46
CA THR A 61 -20.15 -24.42 13.76
C THR A 61 -21.05 -24.80 12.58
N GLY A 62 -22.23 -24.19 12.47
CA GLY A 62 -23.18 -24.51 11.40
C GLY A 62 -24.19 -23.39 11.16
N PHE A 63 -24.87 -23.46 10.02
CA PHE A 63 -25.97 -22.57 9.66
C PHE A 63 -27.03 -23.31 8.83
N ASP A 64 -28.25 -23.33 9.32
CA ASP A 64 -29.42 -24.00 8.71
C ASP A 64 -30.30 -23.05 7.89
N GLY A 65 -29.97 -21.76 7.86
CA GLY A 65 -30.73 -20.77 7.10
C GLY A 65 -30.61 -20.95 5.59
N LEU A 66 -31.55 -20.36 4.85
CA LEU A 66 -31.51 -20.38 3.40
C LEU A 66 -30.33 -19.52 2.90
N TYR A 67 -29.43 -20.16 2.16
CA TYR A 67 -28.31 -19.47 1.53
C TYR A 67 -28.71 -18.60 0.34
N ASN A 68 -30.00 -18.36 0.06
CA ASN A 68 -30.44 -17.52 -1.07
C ASN A 68 -30.65 -16.04 -0.69
N THR A 69 -30.26 -15.65 0.52
CA THR A 69 -30.30 -14.26 0.99
C THR A 69 -29.09 -13.49 0.46
N SER A 70 -29.29 -12.20 0.14
CA SER A 70 -28.21 -11.31 -0.30
C SER A 70 -27.13 -11.10 0.78
N SER A 71 -27.49 -11.26 2.05
CA SER A 71 -26.57 -11.16 3.17
C SER A 71 -26.95 -12.09 4.32
N ILE A 72 -25.94 -12.54 5.07
CA ILE A 72 -26.07 -13.23 6.35
C ILE A 72 -25.36 -12.38 7.40
N VAL A 73 -26.01 -12.13 8.53
CA VAL A 73 -25.46 -11.36 9.65
C VAL A 73 -25.30 -12.30 10.84
N VAL A 74 -24.06 -12.66 11.15
CA VAL A 74 -23.75 -13.56 12.28
C VAL A 74 -24.05 -12.84 13.60
N PRO A 75 -24.80 -13.44 14.53
CA PRO A 75 -25.16 -12.79 15.78
C PRO A 75 -23.95 -12.60 16.70
N TYR A 76 -23.92 -11.49 17.44
CA TYR A 76 -22.85 -11.21 18.41
C TYR A 76 -23.04 -11.96 19.75
N LYS A 77 -24.24 -12.50 20.00
CA LYS A 77 -24.58 -13.34 21.15
C LYS A 77 -25.51 -14.49 20.75
N ILE A 78 -25.37 -15.62 21.42
CA ILE A 78 -26.34 -16.71 21.43
C ILE A 78 -26.71 -16.95 22.89
N ASN A 79 -28.01 -17.01 23.22
CA ASN A 79 -28.49 -17.21 24.59
C ASN A 79 -27.83 -16.29 25.63
N GLY A 80 -27.64 -15.01 25.28
CA GLY A 80 -27.01 -14.00 26.15
C GLY A 80 -25.48 -14.06 26.24
N THR A 81 -24.84 -15.10 25.71
CA THR A 81 -23.37 -15.28 25.77
C THR A 81 -22.71 -14.91 24.46
N ALA A 82 -21.52 -14.32 24.51
CA ALA A 82 -20.81 -13.77 23.36
C ALA A 82 -20.36 -14.85 22.36
N VAL A 83 -20.52 -14.54 21.07
CA VAL A 83 -19.93 -15.30 19.96
C VAL A 83 -18.55 -14.70 19.67
N ARG A 84 -17.49 -15.52 19.72
CA ARG A 84 -16.12 -15.05 19.41
C ARG A 84 -15.39 -15.86 18.36
N ALA A 85 -15.94 -16.96 17.88
CA ALA A 85 -15.30 -17.74 16.84
C ALA A 85 -16.33 -18.27 15.84
N ILE A 86 -15.86 -18.62 14.65
CA ILE A 86 -16.65 -19.22 13.59
C ILE A 86 -15.83 -20.31 12.92
N ASN A 87 -16.40 -21.49 12.69
CA ASN A 87 -15.68 -22.64 12.15
C ASN A 87 -16.58 -23.48 11.24
N ALA A 88 -16.31 -23.46 9.93
CA ALA A 88 -17.00 -24.25 8.90
C ALA A 88 -18.50 -24.01 8.60
N PRO A 89 -19.25 -22.99 9.09
CA PRO A 89 -20.69 -22.90 8.76
C PRO A 89 -21.00 -22.60 7.29
N PHE A 90 -20.06 -22.06 6.51
CA PHE A 90 -20.33 -21.60 5.14
C PHE A 90 -19.61 -22.42 4.05
N SER A 91 -18.97 -23.52 4.42
CA SER A 91 -18.20 -24.36 3.49
C SER A 91 -19.07 -25.00 2.40
N GLY A 92 -18.69 -24.84 1.14
CA GLY A 92 -19.37 -25.40 -0.03
C GLY A 92 -20.75 -24.80 -0.33
N LYS A 93 -21.16 -23.73 0.36
CA LYS A 93 -22.50 -23.14 0.24
C LYS A 93 -22.53 -22.08 -0.85
N THR A 94 -23.55 -22.13 -1.72
CA THR A 94 -23.42 -21.55 -3.07
C THR A 94 -24.30 -20.35 -3.43
N ASN A 95 -25.09 -19.74 -2.54
CA ASN A 95 -25.92 -18.59 -2.93
C ASN A 95 -25.86 -17.37 -1.98
N CYS A 96 -24.96 -17.35 -0.99
CA CYS A 96 -24.79 -16.19 -0.11
C CYS A 96 -23.75 -15.24 -0.71
N HIS A 97 -24.06 -13.95 -0.81
CA HIS A 97 -23.16 -12.95 -1.41
C HIS A 97 -22.29 -12.23 -0.37
N VAL A 98 -22.87 -11.81 0.77
CA VAL A 98 -22.15 -11.11 1.86
C VAL A 98 -22.36 -11.80 3.20
N VAL A 99 -21.30 -11.99 3.98
CA VAL A 99 -21.38 -12.37 5.40
C VAL A 99 -20.85 -11.23 6.27
N TYR A 100 -21.66 -10.76 7.21
CA TYR A 100 -21.27 -9.79 8.22
C TYR A 100 -20.92 -10.51 9.53
N LEU A 101 -19.68 -10.35 9.98
CA LEU A 101 -19.17 -10.88 11.24
C LEU A 101 -19.19 -9.78 12.33
N PRO A 102 -19.60 -10.08 13.57
CA PRO A 102 -19.50 -9.10 14.64
C PRO A 102 -18.03 -8.84 14.99
N ASP A 103 -17.71 -7.61 15.39
CA ASP A 103 -16.38 -7.22 15.84
C ASP A 103 -15.91 -7.97 17.11
N SER A 104 -16.75 -8.83 17.72
CA SER A 104 -16.36 -9.74 18.80
C SER A 104 -15.63 -11.01 18.34
N ILE A 105 -15.63 -11.31 17.03
CA ILE A 105 -14.96 -12.49 16.47
C ILE A 105 -13.43 -12.34 16.53
N VAL A 106 -12.79 -13.27 17.23
CA VAL A 106 -11.33 -13.38 17.38
C VAL A 106 -10.71 -14.45 16.48
N SER A 107 -11.48 -15.44 15.98
CA SER A 107 -10.95 -16.45 15.06
C SER A 107 -11.94 -16.87 13.96
N ILE A 108 -11.41 -17.08 12.76
CA ILE A 108 -12.07 -17.77 11.64
C ILE A 108 -11.37 -19.12 11.47
N GLY A 109 -12.08 -20.19 11.79
CA GLY A 109 -11.59 -21.56 11.75
C GLY A 109 -11.40 -22.10 10.33
N SER A 110 -10.81 -23.29 10.26
CA SER A 110 -10.47 -23.91 8.99
C SER A 110 -11.70 -24.14 8.13
N ASP A 111 -11.51 -24.06 6.82
CA ASP A 111 -12.55 -24.34 5.82
C ASP A 111 -13.84 -23.51 5.92
N THR A 112 -13.87 -22.46 6.76
CA THR A 112 -15.08 -21.69 7.10
C THR A 112 -15.87 -21.22 5.90
N PHE A 113 -15.19 -20.71 4.88
CA PHE A 113 -15.73 -20.24 3.61
C PHE A 113 -15.17 -21.05 2.42
N ALA A 114 -14.54 -22.20 2.66
CA ALA A 114 -13.94 -22.99 1.59
C ALA A 114 -15.01 -23.42 0.57
N SER A 115 -14.71 -23.33 -0.72
CA SER A 115 -15.63 -23.64 -1.82
C SER A 115 -16.98 -22.90 -1.77
N SER A 116 -17.09 -21.82 -0.99
CA SER A 116 -18.30 -21.02 -0.87
C SER A 116 -18.42 -19.99 -1.99
N THR A 117 -19.64 -19.53 -2.27
CA THR A 117 -19.87 -18.42 -3.20
C THR A 117 -19.86 -17.05 -2.53
N VAL A 118 -19.50 -16.97 -1.25
CA VAL A 118 -19.41 -15.70 -0.52
C VAL A 118 -18.38 -14.82 -1.21
N GLU A 119 -18.81 -13.65 -1.66
CA GLU A 119 -17.94 -12.70 -2.35
C GLU A 119 -17.31 -11.67 -1.40
N TYR A 120 -17.97 -11.40 -0.28
CA TYR A 120 -17.52 -10.42 0.72
C TYR A 120 -17.74 -10.92 2.14
N VAL A 121 -16.70 -10.80 2.97
CA VAL A 121 -16.78 -10.92 4.43
C VAL A 121 -16.47 -9.55 5.02
N LYS A 122 -17.44 -9.01 5.75
CA LYS A 122 -17.44 -7.66 6.31
C LYS A 122 -17.63 -7.72 7.82
N SER A 123 -17.42 -6.61 8.51
CA SER A 123 -17.67 -6.54 9.95
C SER A 123 -18.74 -5.54 10.34
N TYR A 124 -19.27 -5.71 11.55
CA TYR A 124 -20.15 -4.74 12.18
C TYR A 124 -19.85 -4.60 13.68
N THR A 125 -20.07 -3.40 14.21
CA THR A 125 -20.02 -3.14 15.66
C THR A 125 -21.31 -2.49 16.16
N THR A 126 -21.62 -2.73 17.42
CA THR A 126 -22.72 -2.14 18.18
C THR A 126 -22.23 -1.80 19.59
N ALA A 127 -23.00 -1.04 20.36
CA ALA A 127 -22.65 -0.78 21.77
C ALA A 127 -22.50 -2.08 22.59
N ALA A 128 -23.29 -3.11 22.28
CA ALA A 128 -23.20 -4.41 22.94
C ALA A 128 -21.92 -5.18 22.54
N VAL A 129 -21.47 -5.05 21.28
CA VAL A 129 -20.18 -5.61 20.84
C VAL A 129 -19.03 -4.90 21.54
N ASP A 130 -19.07 -3.57 21.67
CA ASP A 130 -18.07 -2.79 22.41
C ASP A 130 -17.96 -3.22 23.89
N GLU A 131 -19.08 -3.59 24.52
CA GLU A 131 -19.10 -4.13 25.87
C GLU A 131 -18.48 -5.53 25.95
N ILE A 132 -18.81 -6.42 25.00
CA ILE A 132 -18.21 -7.75 24.90
C ILE A 132 -16.68 -7.64 24.75
N ILE A 133 -16.19 -6.74 23.89
CA ILE A 133 -14.75 -6.57 23.67
C ILE A 133 -14.01 -6.18 24.96
N LYS A 134 -14.66 -5.46 25.89
CA LYS A 134 -14.08 -5.09 27.19
C LYS A 134 -14.04 -6.23 28.20
N GLN A 135 -14.80 -7.31 27.99
CA GLN A 135 -14.80 -8.46 28.87
C GLN A 135 -13.54 -9.33 28.61
N PRO A 136 -12.86 -9.82 29.66
CA PRO A 136 -11.70 -10.69 29.49
C PRO A 136 -12.09 -11.99 28.78
N VAL A 137 -11.24 -12.44 27.85
CA VAL A 137 -11.37 -13.75 27.20
C VAL A 137 -10.91 -14.80 28.22
N ALA A 138 -11.80 -15.71 28.62
CA ALA A 138 -11.43 -16.83 29.47
C ALA A 138 -10.56 -17.78 28.65
N GLY A 139 -9.28 -17.92 29.04
CA GLY A 139 -8.33 -18.85 28.43
C GLY A 139 -7.70 -18.34 27.14
N GLU A 140 -6.38 -18.14 27.17
CA GLU A 140 -5.56 -18.07 25.96
C GLU A 140 -5.78 -19.35 25.14
N ILE A 141 -5.97 -19.19 23.84
CA ILE A 141 -6.37 -20.27 22.93
C ILE A 141 -5.13 -21.14 22.64
N GLU A 142 -4.78 -22.04 23.57
CA GLU A 142 -3.92 -23.18 23.25
C GLU A 142 -4.77 -24.29 22.64
N SER A 143 -4.46 -24.65 21.39
CA SER A 143 -5.05 -25.77 20.69
C SER A 143 -4.68 -27.09 21.37
N VAL A 144 -5.51 -27.61 22.27
CA VAL A 144 -5.38 -28.97 22.78
C VAL A 144 -6.73 -29.66 22.86
N SER A 145 -6.70 -30.94 22.47
CA SER A 145 -7.78 -31.90 22.37
C SER A 145 -8.54 -32.13 23.68
N ILE A 146 -9.81 -32.47 23.51
CA ILE A 146 -10.88 -32.58 24.51
C ILE A 146 -10.63 -33.70 25.53
N GLU A 147 -10.84 -33.39 26.81
CA GLU A 147 -11.67 -34.22 27.70
C GLU A 147 -12.74 -33.33 28.35
N ASN A 148 -13.99 -33.77 28.29
CA ASN A 148 -15.17 -33.07 28.83
C ASN A 148 -15.05 -32.84 30.35
N PRO A 149 -15.48 -31.67 30.83
CA PRO A 149 -16.47 -31.71 31.91
C PRO A 149 -17.58 -30.65 31.83
N VAL A 150 -18.80 -31.16 32.06
CA VAL A 150 -19.96 -30.65 32.81
C VAL A 150 -20.43 -29.20 32.61
N LEU A 151 -21.67 -29.11 32.13
CA LEU A 151 -22.56 -27.93 32.13
C LEU A 151 -22.84 -27.41 33.54
N GLU A 152 -22.40 -26.19 33.84
CA GLU A 152 -23.09 -25.33 34.82
C GLU A 152 -23.97 -24.33 34.05
N THR A 153 -25.29 -24.44 34.25
CA THR A 153 -26.30 -23.50 33.77
C THR A 153 -26.24 -22.19 34.55
N PRO A 154 -26.14 -21.00 33.93
CA PRO A 154 -26.39 -19.76 34.63
C PRO A 154 -27.89 -19.50 34.76
N ALA A 155 -28.23 -18.98 35.93
CA ALA A 155 -29.57 -18.64 36.35
C ALA A 155 -30.25 -17.59 35.45
N ASN A 156 -31.56 -17.76 35.37
CA ASN A 156 -32.56 -16.87 34.80
C ASN A 156 -32.53 -15.50 35.48
N GLU A 157 -32.09 -14.45 34.76
CA GLU A 157 -32.45 -13.07 35.09
C GLU A 157 -33.18 -12.45 33.90
N THR A 158 -34.51 -12.36 34.06
CA THR A 158 -35.39 -11.51 33.25
C THR A 158 -35.04 -10.04 33.53
N GLY A 159 -34.09 -9.50 32.79
CA GLY A 159 -33.73 -8.08 32.78
C GLY A 159 -34.15 -7.43 31.46
N ASN A 160 -35.22 -6.65 31.50
CA ASN A 160 -35.70 -5.80 30.41
C ASN A 160 -34.59 -4.79 30.02
N LEU A 161 -33.98 -4.94 28.84
CA LEU A 161 -32.96 -4.02 28.34
C LEU A 161 -33.65 -2.86 27.60
N ASP A 162 -33.55 -1.67 28.20
CA ASP A 162 -33.87 -0.41 27.54
C ASP A 162 -32.80 -0.16 26.46
N GLU A 163 -33.08 -0.61 25.24
CA GLU A 163 -32.24 -0.43 24.06
C GLU A 163 -32.24 1.04 23.62
N THR A 164 -31.39 1.87 24.21
CA THR A 164 -30.94 3.08 23.50
C THR A 164 -29.99 2.65 22.38
N THR A 165 -30.56 2.20 21.27
CA THR A 165 -29.83 1.70 20.10
C THR A 165 -28.99 2.81 19.47
N LYS A 166 -27.67 2.71 19.63
CA LYS A 166 -26.80 3.20 18.56
C LYS A 166 -26.98 2.26 17.38
N ASN A 167 -27.30 2.82 16.21
CA ASN A 167 -27.35 2.06 14.96
C ASN A 167 -26.03 1.28 14.76
N PRO A 168 -26.09 0.03 14.26
CA PRO A 168 -24.90 -0.75 13.97
C PRO A 168 -24.00 0.01 12.99
N VAL A 169 -22.69 -0.02 13.25
CA VAL A 169 -21.68 0.57 12.37
C VAL A 169 -21.09 -0.54 11.53
N LEU A 170 -21.27 -0.47 10.21
CA LEU A 170 -20.75 -1.45 9.26
C LEU A 170 -19.35 -1.05 8.79
N SER A 171 -18.53 -2.04 8.47
CA SER A 171 -17.18 -1.87 7.91
C SER A 171 -16.93 -2.88 6.79
N ASP A 172 -16.26 -2.44 5.73
CA ASP A 172 -15.79 -3.32 4.64
C ASP A 172 -14.53 -4.12 5.01
N THR A 173 -14.12 -4.10 6.29
CA THR A 173 -12.95 -4.82 6.81
C THR A 173 -13.36 -6.11 7.50
N LEU A 174 -12.41 -7.01 7.72
CA LEU A 174 -12.56 -8.05 8.72
C LEU A 174 -12.69 -7.45 10.13
N PRO A 175 -13.26 -8.20 11.10
CA PRO A 175 -13.36 -7.77 12.49
C PRO A 175 -12.05 -7.24 13.06
N ALA A 176 -12.07 -6.07 13.72
CA ALA A 176 -10.85 -5.46 14.23
C ALA A 176 -10.21 -6.25 15.39
N SER A 177 -10.98 -7.10 16.08
CA SER A 177 -10.50 -8.00 17.14
C SER A 177 -9.99 -9.34 16.62
N LEU A 178 -10.10 -9.61 15.32
CA LEU A 178 -9.68 -10.88 14.72
C LEU A 178 -8.19 -11.12 14.96
N LYS A 179 -7.87 -12.30 15.47
CA LYS A 179 -6.52 -12.78 15.78
C LYS A 179 -6.03 -13.80 14.78
N THR A 180 -6.87 -14.77 14.42
CA THR A 180 -6.46 -15.83 13.50
C THR A 180 -7.47 -16.06 12.38
N ILE A 181 -6.93 -16.37 11.20
CA ILE A 181 -7.65 -17.07 10.13
C ILE A 181 -6.92 -18.38 9.94
N GLU A 182 -7.57 -19.49 10.24
CA GLU A 182 -6.97 -20.82 10.15
C GLU A 182 -6.91 -21.34 8.71
N ASP A 183 -6.25 -22.47 8.55
CA ASP A 183 -5.87 -23.04 7.26
C ASP A 183 -7.10 -23.28 6.37
N ASN A 184 -6.95 -23.05 5.06
CA ASN A 184 -7.98 -23.25 4.03
C ASN A 184 -9.27 -22.44 4.21
N ALA A 185 -9.35 -21.50 5.15
CA ALA A 185 -10.60 -20.81 5.50
C ALA A 185 -11.35 -20.19 4.30
N PHE A 186 -10.67 -19.77 3.23
CA PHE A 186 -11.28 -19.22 2.01
C PHE A 186 -10.84 -19.98 0.74
N GLN A 187 -10.33 -21.21 0.87
CA GLN A 187 -9.79 -21.99 -0.24
C GLN A 187 -10.89 -22.27 -1.29
N ASN A 188 -10.60 -22.12 -2.57
CA ASN A 188 -11.56 -22.32 -3.67
C ASN A 188 -12.85 -21.46 -3.56
N SER A 189 -12.87 -20.42 -2.73
CA SER A 189 -14.05 -19.58 -2.53
C SER A 189 -14.22 -18.52 -3.62
N SER A 190 -15.33 -17.78 -3.59
CA SER A 190 -15.58 -16.65 -4.48
C SER A 190 -15.19 -15.28 -3.89
N ILE A 191 -14.45 -15.24 -2.77
CA ILE A 191 -14.09 -13.98 -2.11
C ILE A 191 -13.33 -13.07 -3.07
N LYS A 192 -13.74 -11.80 -3.15
CA LYS A 192 -13.18 -10.82 -4.09
C LYS A 192 -12.05 -9.99 -3.51
N SER A 193 -12.19 -9.58 -2.26
CA SER A 193 -11.18 -8.78 -1.58
C SER A 193 -11.25 -8.98 -0.06
N ILE A 194 -10.11 -8.74 0.59
CA ILE A 194 -9.98 -8.76 2.04
C ILE A 194 -9.21 -7.54 2.50
N THR A 195 -9.76 -6.84 3.49
CA THR A 195 -9.06 -5.76 4.20
C THR A 195 -8.93 -6.09 5.68
N VAL A 196 -7.69 -6.15 6.16
CA VAL A 196 -7.37 -6.32 7.58
C VAL A 196 -7.07 -4.96 8.20
N ALA A 197 -7.79 -4.59 9.25
CA ALA A 197 -7.60 -3.34 9.98
C ALA A 197 -7.22 -3.52 11.47
N GLY A 198 -7.17 -4.76 11.96
CA GLY A 198 -6.78 -5.12 13.32
C GLY A 198 -5.37 -5.69 13.43
N ASN A 199 -5.03 -6.18 14.62
CA ASN A 199 -3.76 -6.84 14.90
C ASN A 199 -3.97 -8.34 15.00
N MET A 200 -3.52 -9.07 13.99
CA MET A 200 -3.63 -10.51 13.85
C MET A 200 -2.32 -11.21 14.18
N ASP A 201 -2.45 -12.42 14.72
CA ASP A 201 -1.31 -13.29 15.00
C ASP A 201 -1.02 -14.16 13.76
N LYS A 202 -2.07 -14.60 13.04
CA LYS A 202 -1.93 -15.58 11.95
C LYS A 202 -2.94 -15.43 10.81
N ILE A 203 -2.46 -15.54 9.58
CA ILE A 203 -3.23 -16.00 8.40
C ILE A 203 -2.63 -17.35 8.00
N GLY A 204 -3.43 -18.41 8.08
CA GLY A 204 -2.99 -19.80 7.91
C GLY A 204 -2.63 -20.22 6.50
N LYS A 205 -2.30 -21.51 6.38
CA LYS A 205 -1.88 -22.11 5.11
C LYS A 205 -3.04 -22.18 4.13
N TYR A 206 -2.76 -21.94 2.85
CA TYR A 206 -3.72 -22.08 1.76
C TYR A 206 -5.03 -21.28 1.92
N VAL A 207 -5.07 -20.26 2.79
CA VAL A 207 -6.30 -19.52 3.13
C VAL A 207 -7.03 -19.04 1.88
N PHE A 208 -6.33 -18.46 0.91
CA PHE A 208 -6.89 -17.99 -0.37
C PHE A 208 -6.39 -18.84 -1.56
N ALA A 209 -5.99 -20.09 -1.33
CA ALA A 209 -5.50 -20.91 -2.42
C ALA A 209 -6.62 -21.24 -3.42
N ASN A 210 -6.28 -21.19 -4.70
CA ASN A 210 -7.19 -21.47 -5.82
C ASN A 210 -8.49 -20.65 -5.82
N THR A 211 -8.48 -19.45 -5.24
CA THR A 211 -9.64 -18.55 -5.19
C THR A 211 -9.71 -17.72 -6.49
N PRO A 212 -10.61 -18.05 -7.45
CA PRO A 212 -10.54 -17.53 -8.82
C PRO A 212 -11.05 -16.10 -8.95
N ASN A 213 -11.61 -15.48 -7.91
CA ASN A 213 -12.12 -14.12 -7.96
C ASN A 213 -11.40 -13.18 -7.01
N PHE A 214 -10.34 -13.64 -6.30
CA PHE A 214 -9.64 -12.83 -5.32
C PHE A 214 -8.71 -11.84 -6.00
N LEU A 215 -9.08 -10.57 -6.00
CA LEU A 215 -8.39 -9.50 -6.73
C LEU A 215 -7.44 -8.72 -5.81
N ASP A 216 -7.86 -8.43 -4.59
CA ASP A 216 -7.19 -7.43 -3.74
C ASP A 216 -7.06 -7.88 -2.28
N PHE A 217 -5.85 -7.77 -1.74
CA PHE A 217 -5.57 -7.86 -0.31
C PHE A 217 -4.99 -6.54 0.21
N THR A 218 -5.55 -6.01 1.30
CA THR A 218 -5.05 -4.80 1.95
C THR A 218 -4.84 -5.01 3.46
N LEU A 219 -3.63 -4.75 3.93
CA LEU A 219 -3.36 -4.49 5.35
C LEU A 219 -3.39 -2.98 5.60
N ALA A 220 -4.31 -2.52 6.45
CA ALA A 220 -4.52 -1.11 6.73
C ALA A 220 -3.36 -0.49 7.52
N ALA A 221 -3.29 0.85 7.55
CA ALA A 221 -2.26 1.56 8.31
C ALA A 221 -2.48 1.36 9.82
N GLY A 222 -1.43 0.97 10.54
CA GLY A 222 -1.48 0.70 11.97
C GLY A 222 -1.92 -0.73 12.34
N ALA A 223 -2.38 -1.52 11.37
CA ALA A 223 -2.65 -2.94 11.54
C ALA A 223 -1.35 -3.77 11.53
N SER A 224 -1.39 -4.96 12.12
CA SER A 224 -0.27 -5.90 12.09
C SER A 224 -0.74 -7.33 11.82
N ILE A 225 0.12 -8.13 11.18
CA ILE A 225 -0.03 -9.58 11.05
C ILE A 225 1.31 -10.21 11.40
N ASP A 226 1.39 -11.00 12.46
CA ASP A 226 2.67 -11.61 12.86
C ASP A 226 3.12 -12.65 11.82
N ASN A 227 2.22 -13.51 11.36
CA ASN A 227 2.55 -14.55 10.42
C ASN A 227 1.49 -14.74 9.32
N ILE A 228 1.92 -14.66 8.06
CA ILE A 228 1.18 -15.13 6.90
C ILE A 228 1.85 -16.43 6.47
N ASP A 229 1.13 -17.53 6.58
CA ASP A 229 1.68 -18.86 6.37
C ASP A 229 1.85 -19.24 4.89
N ASP A 230 2.46 -20.41 4.71
CA ASP A 230 2.83 -20.93 3.41
C ASP A 230 1.61 -21.08 2.49
N TYR A 231 1.78 -20.75 1.21
CA TYR A 231 0.74 -20.80 0.18
C TYR A 231 -0.54 -19.97 0.47
N ALA A 232 -0.54 -19.07 1.45
CA ALA A 232 -1.73 -18.32 1.87
C ALA A 232 -2.46 -17.61 0.72
N PHE A 233 -1.74 -17.11 -0.28
CA PHE A 233 -2.25 -16.43 -1.47
C PHE A 233 -1.92 -17.16 -2.78
N SER A 234 -1.77 -18.50 -2.74
CA SER A 234 -1.54 -19.32 -3.94
C SER A 234 -2.78 -19.38 -4.84
N CYS A 235 -3.11 -18.26 -5.48
CA CYS A 235 -4.23 -18.06 -6.39
C CYS A 235 -3.78 -17.36 -7.67
N SER A 236 -4.57 -17.45 -8.74
CA SER A 236 -4.17 -16.98 -10.07
C SER A 236 -4.62 -15.55 -10.38
N GLN A 237 -5.65 -15.04 -9.73
CA GLN A 237 -6.32 -13.78 -10.08
C GLN A 237 -5.98 -12.59 -9.17
N LEU A 238 -5.12 -12.77 -8.17
CA LEU A 238 -4.71 -11.68 -7.30
C LEU A 238 -3.99 -10.61 -8.12
N HIS A 239 -4.55 -9.40 -8.15
CA HIS A 239 -4.03 -8.25 -8.88
C HIS A 239 -3.14 -7.40 -7.97
N THR A 240 -3.59 -7.13 -6.74
CA THR A 240 -2.87 -6.25 -5.83
C THR A 240 -2.75 -6.80 -4.40
N ILE A 241 -1.56 -6.63 -3.83
CA ILE A 241 -1.32 -6.73 -2.39
C ILE A 241 -0.78 -5.39 -1.90
N THR A 242 -1.49 -4.76 -0.97
CA THR A 242 -1.09 -3.50 -0.35
C THR A 242 -0.84 -3.66 1.14
N ILE A 243 0.40 -3.44 1.56
CA ILE A 243 0.82 -3.50 2.97
C ILE A 243 1.06 -2.07 3.48
N ASN A 244 0.12 -1.54 4.25
CA ASN A 244 0.27 -0.26 4.97
C ASN A 244 0.64 -0.41 6.45
N GLY A 245 0.54 -1.62 6.97
CA GLY A 245 0.87 -2.02 8.34
C GLY A 245 2.12 -2.89 8.41
N THR A 246 2.26 -3.66 9.49
CA THR A 246 3.44 -4.50 9.72
C THR A 246 3.13 -5.98 9.49
N VAL A 247 3.97 -6.67 8.73
CA VAL A 247 3.94 -8.12 8.59
C VAL A 247 5.22 -8.71 9.19
N GLY A 248 5.10 -9.62 10.16
CA GLY A 248 6.27 -10.31 10.72
C GLY A 248 6.89 -11.25 9.68
N ARG A 249 6.11 -12.22 9.21
CA ARG A 249 6.54 -13.20 8.22
C ARG A 249 5.56 -13.33 7.06
N LEU A 250 6.10 -13.33 5.85
CA LEU A 250 5.43 -13.85 4.65
C LEU A 250 6.00 -15.24 4.35
N GLY A 251 5.16 -16.26 4.39
CA GLY A 251 5.56 -17.66 4.33
C GLY A 251 6.10 -18.12 2.99
N ASN A 252 6.51 -19.40 2.95
CA ASN A 252 7.04 -20.02 1.76
C ASN A 252 5.94 -20.16 0.71
N TYR A 253 6.25 -19.92 -0.56
CA TYR A 253 5.27 -19.99 -1.66
C TYR A 253 4.01 -19.14 -1.46
N ALA A 254 4.02 -18.16 -0.54
CA ALA A 254 2.81 -17.46 -0.10
C ALA A 254 2.03 -16.80 -1.24
N VAL A 255 2.71 -16.32 -2.28
CA VAL A 255 2.18 -15.64 -3.48
C VAL A 255 2.81 -16.24 -4.75
N GLU A 256 3.01 -17.56 -4.75
CA GLU A 256 3.57 -18.30 -5.90
C GLU A 256 2.59 -18.31 -7.09
N LYS A 257 3.14 -18.33 -8.32
CA LYS A 257 2.42 -18.56 -9.59
C LYS A 257 1.23 -17.62 -9.81
N THR A 258 1.35 -16.40 -9.29
CA THR A 258 0.31 -15.38 -9.40
C THR A 258 0.51 -14.62 -10.70
N ALA A 259 -0.10 -15.11 -11.78
CA ALA A 259 0.14 -14.60 -13.13
C ALA A 259 -0.39 -13.19 -13.38
N HIS A 260 -1.33 -12.69 -12.55
CA HIS A 260 -2.01 -11.41 -12.76
C HIS A 260 -1.66 -10.37 -11.70
N ILE A 261 -0.78 -10.69 -10.74
CA ILE A 261 -0.35 -9.71 -9.75
C ILE A 261 0.46 -8.64 -10.45
N THR A 262 -0.06 -7.42 -10.46
CA THR A 262 0.64 -6.27 -11.02
C THR A 262 1.44 -5.58 -9.92
N ASP A 263 0.81 -5.37 -8.77
CA ASP A 263 1.34 -4.52 -7.72
C ASP A 263 1.43 -5.25 -6.38
N PHE A 264 2.66 -5.48 -5.92
CA PHE A 264 2.97 -5.81 -4.53
C PHE A 264 3.60 -4.57 -3.89
N THR A 265 2.85 -3.83 -3.08
CA THR A 265 3.28 -2.54 -2.54
C THR A 265 3.36 -2.59 -1.02
N VAL A 266 4.58 -2.44 -0.48
CA VAL A 266 4.79 -2.06 0.92
C VAL A 266 4.93 -0.54 0.98
N ASN A 267 3.92 0.13 1.53
CA ASN A 267 3.88 1.59 1.59
C ASN A 267 4.88 2.13 2.61
N SER A 268 5.11 3.46 2.63
CA SER A 268 6.08 4.09 3.54
C SER A 268 5.80 3.91 5.03
N THR A 269 4.58 3.50 5.38
CA THR A 269 4.17 3.18 6.76
C THR A 269 4.17 1.68 7.05
N GLY A 270 4.37 0.85 6.02
CA GLY A 270 4.37 -0.60 6.18
C GLY A 270 5.78 -1.17 6.30
N SER A 271 5.86 -2.41 6.80
CA SER A 271 7.12 -3.16 6.85
C SER A 271 6.86 -4.67 6.79
N ILE A 272 7.87 -5.41 6.33
CA ILE A 272 7.89 -6.88 6.35
C ILE A 272 9.21 -7.32 6.98
N THR A 273 9.18 -8.23 7.96
CA THR A 273 10.40 -8.66 8.65
C THR A 273 11.09 -9.83 7.96
N THR A 274 10.34 -10.79 7.41
CA THR A 274 10.88 -11.93 6.66
C THR A 274 10.03 -12.26 5.44
N VAL A 275 10.68 -12.62 4.33
CA VAL A 275 10.05 -13.18 3.12
C VAL A 275 10.57 -14.60 2.95
N GLY A 276 9.67 -15.58 2.91
CA GLY A 276 10.00 -17.00 2.83
C GLY A 276 10.55 -17.45 1.48
N ASP A 277 10.97 -18.71 1.42
CA ASP A 277 11.48 -19.34 0.22
C ASP A 277 10.37 -19.43 -0.83
N HIS A 278 10.72 -19.16 -2.09
CA HIS A 278 9.78 -19.17 -3.21
C HIS A 278 8.52 -18.29 -3.03
N ALA A 279 8.52 -17.33 -2.09
CA ALA A 279 7.33 -16.58 -1.71
C ALA A 279 6.58 -15.94 -2.89
N PHE A 280 7.28 -15.53 -3.94
CA PHE A 280 6.72 -14.96 -5.18
C PHE A 280 7.21 -15.71 -6.43
N TYR A 281 7.59 -16.98 -6.28
CA TYR A 281 8.13 -17.76 -7.39
C TYR A 281 7.17 -17.79 -8.59
N ASN A 282 7.70 -17.50 -9.78
CA ASN A 282 6.95 -17.51 -11.04
C ASN A 282 5.73 -16.55 -11.06
N SER A 283 5.84 -15.39 -10.41
CA SER A 283 4.79 -14.36 -10.34
C SER A 283 5.08 -13.12 -11.20
N CYS A 284 4.07 -12.32 -11.52
CA CYS A 284 4.16 -11.21 -12.50
C CYS A 284 4.39 -9.80 -11.90
N ILE A 285 4.98 -9.70 -10.71
CA ILE A 285 5.10 -8.45 -9.94
C ILE A 285 5.91 -7.39 -10.68
N HIS A 286 5.44 -6.14 -10.70
CA HIS A 286 6.12 -5.04 -11.39
C HIS A 286 7.16 -4.32 -10.53
N ASN A 287 6.89 -4.09 -9.25
CA ASN A 287 7.79 -3.34 -8.37
C ASN A 287 7.92 -4.05 -7.03
N ILE A 288 9.15 -4.17 -6.54
CA ILE A 288 9.43 -4.70 -5.21
C ILE A 288 10.10 -3.59 -4.41
N VAL A 289 9.42 -3.17 -3.35
CA VAL A 289 9.95 -2.18 -2.41
C VAL A 289 9.78 -2.77 -1.01
N LEU A 290 10.89 -3.23 -0.43
CA LEU A 290 10.94 -3.78 0.92
C LEU A 290 11.68 -2.78 1.81
N ARG A 291 10.99 -2.25 2.81
CA ARG A 291 11.51 -1.20 3.71
C ARG A 291 11.28 -1.54 5.17
N GLY A 292 12.12 -1.01 6.04
CA GLY A 292 11.93 -1.09 7.50
C GLY A 292 12.78 -2.18 8.11
N SER A 293 12.13 -3.17 8.75
CA SER A 293 12.76 -4.21 9.57
C SER A 293 13.04 -5.51 8.81
N ILE A 294 13.24 -5.48 7.49
CA ILE A 294 13.52 -6.71 6.72
C ILE A 294 14.85 -7.33 7.18
N THR A 295 14.82 -8.61 7.54
CA THR A 295 15.99 -9.36 8.06
C THR A 295 16.38 -10.51 7.14
N SER A 296 15.44 -11.10 6.39
CA SER A 296 15.76 -12.16 5.44
C SER A 296 14.80 -12.18 4.26
N ILE A 297 15.35 -12.48 3.08
CA ILE A 297 14.62 -12.84 1.87
C ILE A 297 15.07 -14.24 1.47
N GLY A 298 14.13 -15.18 1.40
CA GLY A 298 14.39 -16.59 1.18
C GLY A 298 14.96 -16.95 -0.19
N SER A 299 15.39 -18.20 -0.32
CA SER A 299 15.89 -18.76 -1.56
C SER A 299 14.78 -18.82 -2.61
N TYR A 300 15.11 -18.48 -3.86
CA TYR A 300 14.15 -18.38 -4.98
C TYR A 300 12.95 -17.46 -4.73
N ALA A 301 12.96 -16.59 -3.71
CA ALA A 301 11.80 -15.81 -3.28
C ALA A 301 11.12 -15.02 -4.41
N PHE A 302 11.90 -14.51 -5.38
CA PHE A 302 11.43 -13.77 -6.55
C PHE A 302 11.96 -14.37 -7.86
N ALA A 303 12.29 -15.67 -7.87
CA ALA A 303 12.79 -16.32 -9.08
C ALA A 303 11.69 -16.47 -10.13
N ASN A 304 12.07 -16.38 -11.41
CA ASN A 304 11.19 -16.42 -12.58
C ASN A 304 10.10 -15.32 -12.60
N CYS A 305 10.31 -14.20 -11.88
CA CYS A 305 9.36 -13.10 -11.93
C CYS A 305 9.44 -12.31 -13.26
N ALA A 306 8.35 -12.29 -14.03
CA ALA A 306 8.37 -11.91 -15.44
C ALA A 306 8.40 -10.40 -15.73
N ASN A 307 8.04 -9.52 -14.79
CA ASN A 307 7.78 -8.10 -15.08
C ASN A 307 8.44 -7.10 -14.11
N ILE A 308 9.41 -7.52 -13.30
CA ILE A 308 9.99 -6.62 -12.28
C ILE A 308 10.75 -5.47 -12.96
N ILE A 309 10.33 -4.23 -12.76
CA ILE A 309 11.04 -3.04 -13.22
C ILE A 309 12.17 -2.71 -12.24
N GLN A 310 11.86 -2.74 -10.94
CA GLN A 310 12.80 -2.33 -9.90
C GLN A 310 12.66 -3.18 -8.64
N VAL A 311 13.80 -3.49 -8.03
CA VAL A 311 13.93 -4.02 -6.68
C VAL A 311 14.62 -2.98 -5.80
N GLU A 312 13.98 -2.60 -4.70
CA GLU A 312 14.54 -1.77 -3.64
C GLU A 312 14.40 -2.51 -2.31
N VAL A 313 15.53 -2.88 -1.70
CA VAL A 313 15.58 -3.46 -0.35
C VAL A 313 16.33 -2.49 0.55
N SER A 314 15.63 -1.99 1.57
CA SER A 314 16.16 -1.05 2.55
C SER A 314 15.83 -1.53 3.96
N SER A 315 16.86 -1.98 4.68
CA SER A 315 16.76 -2.42 6.07
C SER A 315 17.39 -1.42 7.03
N ASN A 316 16.86 -1.36 8.25
CA ASN A 316 17.47 -0.68 9.39
C ASN A 316 18.43 -1.61 10.19
N SER A 317 18.64 -2.84 9.73
CA SER A 317 19.46 -3.86 10.38
C SER A 317 20.20 -4.72 9.34
N ASN A 318 21.01 -5.68 9.80
CA ASN A 318 21.63 -6.65 8.89
C ASN A 318 20.57 -7.56 8.27
N TYR A 319 20.73 -7.90 7.00
CA TYR A 319 19.80 -8.76 6.29
C TYR A 319 20.51 -9.68 5.29
N THR A 320 19.80 -10.74 4.90
CA THR A 320 20.29 -11.75 3.95
C THR A 320 19.39 -11.86 2.72
N LEU A 321 20.00 -12.26 1.60
CA LEU A 321 19.33 -12.68 0.38
C LEU A 321 19.65 -14.16 0.17
N GLY A 322 18.64 -15.00 0.01
CA GLY A 322 18.83 -16.43 -0.23
C GLY A 322 19.43 -16.75 -1.59
N GLU A 323 19.84 -18.00 -1.76
CA GLU A 323 20.34 -18.50 -3.04
C GLU A 323 19.26 -18.34 -4.11
N TYR A 324 19.67 -17.93 -5.31
CA TYR A 324 18.78 -17.75 -6.46
C TYR A 324 17.58 -16.82 -6.21
N ALA A 325 17.62 -15.96 -5.18
CA ALA A 325 16.48 -15.15 -4.74
C ALA A 325 15.81 -14.36 -5.88
N PHE A 326 16.55 -13.94 -6.90
CA PHE A 326 16.04 -13.23 -8.07
C PHE A 326 16.38 -13.92 -9.40
N SER A 327 16.74 -15.20 -9.40
CA SER A 327 17.14 -15.93 -10.61
C SER A 327 16.07 -15.86 -11.71
N CYS A 328 16.48 -15.64 -12.96
CA CYS A 328 15.64 -15.49 -14.15
C CYS A 328 14.61 -14.35 -14.09
N ALA A 329 14.65 -13.50 -13.07
CA ALA A 329 13.73 -12.39 -12.95
C ALA A 329 14.05 -11.32 -14.00
N GLN A 330 13.01 -10.69 -14.57
CA GLN A 330 13.16 -9.68 -15.63
C GLN A 330 13.48 -8.28 -15.08
N ILE A 331 14.34 -8.20 -14.05
CA ILE A 331 14.68 -6.99 -13.29
C ILE A 331 15.51 -6.04 -14.13
N HIS A 332 15.23 -4.72 -14.03
CA HIS A 332 16.07 -3.70 -14.67
C HIS A 332 17.04 -3.02 -13.69
N ASN A 333 16.57 -2.69 -12.49
CA ASN A 333 17.37 -1.97 -11.49
C ASN A 333 17.25 -2.60 -10.11
N VAL A 334 18.39 -2.74 -9.43
CA VAL A 334 18.50 -3.28 -8.07
C VAL A 334 19.17 -2.26 -7.15
N TYR A 335 18.54 -1.99 -6.00
CA TYR A 335 19.00 -1.08 -4.97
C TYR A 335 19.00 -1.80 -3.62
N LEU A 336 20.19 -2.00 -3.03
CA LEU A 336 20.37 -2.72 -1.77
C LEU A 336 21.04 -1.80 -0.73
N SER A 337 20.43 -1.65 0.45
CA SER A 337 20.97 -0.82 1.53
C SER A 337 22.10 -1.52 2.29
N GLU A 338 22.84 -0.75 3.10
CA GLU A 338 23.80 -1.28 4.07
C GLU A 338 23.18 -2.35 4.98
N GLY A 339 24.02 -3.27 5.47
CA GLY A 339 23.62 -4.42 6.29
C GLY A 339 23.66 -5.76 5.55
N LEU A 340 23.83 -5.75 4.22
CA LEU A 340 24.00 -6.96 3.41
C LEU A 340 25.47 -7.36 3.31
N THR A 341 25.78 -8.58 3.71
CA THR A 341 27.18 -9.08 3.70
C THR A 341 27.50 -9.93 2.48
N ASN A 342 26.51 -10.64 1.93
CA ASN A 342 26.72 -11.63 0.88
C ASN A 342 25.73 -11.43 -0.26
N ILE A 343 26.21 -11.55 -1.50
CA ILE A 343 25.38 -11.90 -2.65
C ILE A 343 25.58 -13.40 -2.87
N GLU A 344 24.55 -14.17 -2.52
CA GLU A 344 24.62 -15.63 -2.51
C GLU A 344 24.67 -16.23 -3.92
N LYS A 345 24.82 -17.56 -3.95
CA LYS A 345 24.86 -18.33 -5.19
C LYS A 345 23.66 -18.02 -6.08
N GLY A 346 23.92 -17.68 -7.35
CA GLY A 346 22.89 -17.48 -8.36
C GLY A 346 21.88 -16.36 -8.09
N THR A 347 22.10 -15.47 -7.11
CA THR A 347 21.09 -14.47 -6.69
C THR A 347 20.46 -13.71 -7.86
N PHE A 348 21.24 -13.30 -8.87
CA PHE A 348 20.79 -12.62 -10.09
C PHE A 348 21.12 -13.41 -11.37
N GLU A 349 21.25 -14.75 -11.28
CA GLU A 349 21.46 -15.59 -12.46
C GLU A 349 20.38 -15.32 -13.50
N LYS A 350 20.76 -15.20 -14.79
CA LYS A 350 19.86 -15.04 -15.94
C LYS A 350 18.89 -13.84 -15.83
N CYS A 351 19.23 -12.83 -15.03
CA CYS A 351 18.54 -11.54 -15.04
C CYS A 351 18.86 -10.75 -16.32
N GLY A 352 18.25 -11.16 -17.44
CA GLY A 352 18.58 -10.70 -18.78
C GLY A 352 18.45 -9.19 -19.00
N ASN A 353 17.54 -8.53 -18.30
CA ASN A 353 17.27 -7.09 -18.44
C ASN A 353 18.01 -6.22 -17.42
N LEU A 354 18.83 -6.81 -16.55
CA LEU A 354 19.45 -6.09 -15.44
C LEU A 354 20.48 -5.09 -15.97
N GLU A 355 20.20 -3.81 -15.81
CA GLU A 355 21.04 -2.71 -16.29
C GLU A 355 21.87 -2.08 -15.19
N LYS A 356 21.38 -2.11 -13.94
CA LYS A 356 22.03 -1.42 -12.83
C LYS A 356 21.87 -2.17 -11.51
N VAL A 357 22.98 -2.28 -10.79
CA VAL A 357 23.02 -2.82 -9.43
C VAL A 357 23.77 -1.87 -8.51
N GLN A 358 23.11 -1.39 -7.47
CA GLN A 358 23.73 -0.63 -6.39
C GLN A 358 23.92 -1.54 -5.18
N LEU A 359 25.16 -2.02 -5.01
CA LEU A 359 25.58 -2.79 -3.85
C LEU A 359 25.98 -1.86 -2.70
N PRO A 360 25.70 -2.22 -1.44
CA PRO A 360 26.20 -1.50 -0.29
C PRO A 360 27.69 -1.79 -0.05
N GLN A 361 28.37 -0.93 0.71
CA GLN A 361 29.80 -1.12 1.04
C GLN A 361 30.03 -2.30 1.99
N SER A 362 28.99 -2.77 2.67
CA SER A 362 29.04 -3.94 3.56
C SER A 362 29.21 -5.30 2.84
N VAL A 363 29.08 -5.38 1.51
CA VAL A 363 29.21 -6.65 0.78
C VAL A 363 30.65 -7.15 0.78
N LYS A 364 30.85 -8.36 1.32
CA LYS A 364 32.13 -9.05 1.42
C LYS A 364 32.31 -10.15 0.39
N ASN A 365 31.23 -10.84 0.01
CA ASN A 365 31.29 -11.99 -0.88
C ASN A 365 30.25 -11.90 -2.00
N ILE A 366 30.66 -12.26 -3.22
CA ILE A 366 29.80 -12.55 -4.36
C ILE A 366 30.01 -14.01 -4.73
N GLY A 367 28.98 -14.83 -4.52
CA GLY A 367 29.02 -16.28 -4.67
C GLY A 367 29.00 -16.77 -6.12
N ASP A 368 29.08 -18.10 -6.27
CA ASP A 368 29.07 -18.76 -7.58
C ASP A 368 27.81 -18.39 -8.37
N ASP A 369 27.99 -18.18 -9.68
CA ASP A 369 26.91 -17.87 -10.62
C ASP A 369 26.04 -16.64 -10.29
N ALA A 370 26.41 -15.81 -9.30
CA ALA A 370 25.59 -14.72 -8.76
C ALA A 370 25.05 -13.74 -9.81
N PHE A 371 25.81 -13.49 -10.89
CA PHE A 371 25.44 -12.68 -12.06
C PHE A 371 25.68 -13.45 -13.37
N LYS A 372 25.57 -14.78 -13.34
CA LYS A 372 25.74 -15.63 -14.52
C LYS A 372 24.68 -15.30 -15.57
N ASN A 373 25.08 -15.22 -16.85
CA ASN A 373 24.20 -14.87 -17.96
C ASN A 373 23.43 -13.55 -17.76
N VAL A 374 24.10 -12.52 -17.22
CA VAL A 374 23.60 -11.14 -17.15
C VAL A 374 24.27 -10.29 -18.23
N PRO A 375 23.70 -10.19 -19.45
CA PRO A 375 24.37 -9.58 -20.59
C PRO A 375 24.34 -8.04 -20.61
N ASN A 376 23.40 -7.43 -19.91
CA ASN A 376 23.02 -6.03 -20.11
C ASN A 376 23.42 -5.08 -18.95
N LEU A 377 24.23 -5.53 -17.99
CA LEU A 377 24.61 -4.71 -16.84
C LEU A 377 25.52 -3.56 -17.27
N LYS A 378 25.09 -2.32 -17.04
CA LYS A 378 25.81 -1.10 -17.44
C LYS A 378 26.51 -0.44 -16.25
N GLU A 379 25.98 -0.61 -15.05
CA GLU A 379 26.49 0.04 -13.84
C GLU A 379 26.46 -0.92 -12.65
N ILE A 380 27.64 -1.20 -12.11
CA ILE A 380 27.83 -1.90 -10.84
C ILE A 380 29.03 -1.30 -10.12
N ASN A 381 28.88 -1.02 -8.84
CA ASN A 381 29.99 -0.62 -7.97
C ASN A 381 30.23 -1.75 -6.97
N ILE A 382 31.36 -2.43 -7.09
CA ILE A 382 31.74 -3.52 -6.19
C ILE A 382 32.66 -2.92 -5.12
N PRO A 383 32.37 -3.09 -3.81
CA PRO A 383 33.23 -2.59 -2.75
C PRO A 383 34.68 -3.08 -2.90
N ALA A 384 35.61 -2.32 -2.33
CA ALA A 384 36.99 -2.78 -2.21
C ALA A 384 37.04 -4.06 -1.37
N ASP A 385 37.95 -4.98 -1.70
CA ASP A 385 38.18 -6.25 -0.98
C ASP A 385 37.03 -7.29 -1.04
N THR A 386 35.97 -7.04 -1.82
CA THR A 386 34.93 -8.06 -2.06
C THR A 386 35.53 -9.29 -2.75
N THR A 387 35.34 -10.47 -2.16
CA THR A 387 35.71 -11.76 -2.77
C THR A 387 34.67 -12.13 -3.82
N ILE A 388 35.11 -12.51 -5.02
CA ILE A 388 34.26 -12.82 -6.16
C ILE A 388 34.55 -14.26 -6.61
N ALA A 389 33.53 -15.10 -6.61
CA ALA A 389 33.65 -16.47 -7.10
C ALA A 389 33.96 -16.51 -8.61
N SER A 390 34.67 -17.55 -9.06
CA SER A 390 35.17 -17.65 -10.44
C SER A 390 34.07 -17.70 -11.50
N SER A 391 32.89 -18.23 -11.17
CA SER A 391 31.74 -18.29 -12.09
C SER A 391 30.74 -17.15 -11.89
N ALA A 392 30.98 -16.23 -10.95
CA ALA A 392 30.02 -15.19 -10.56
C ALA A 392 29.52 -14.35 -11.76
N PHE A 393 30.38 -14.12 -12.77
CA PHE A 393 30.05 -13.38 -13.98
C PHE A 393 30.27 -14.22 -15.25
N GLU A 394 30.02 -15.53 -15.20
CA GLU A 394 30.09 -16.40 -16.37
C GLU A 394 29.00 -16.04 -17.40
N GLY A 395 29.30 -16.08 -18.70
CA GLY A 395 28.31 -15.84 -19.76
C GLY A 395 27.82 -14.39 -19.87
N VAL A 396 28.51 -13.42 -19.25
CA VAL A 396 28.14 -12.00 -19.32
C VAL A 396 28.54 -11.34 -20.65
N GLY A 397 27.78 -10.32 -21.02
CA GLY A 397 27.98 -9.53 -22.24
C GLY A 397 29.02 -8.42 -22.07
N ASP A 398 29.37 -7.77 -23.18
CA ASP A 398 30.39 -6.72 -23.22
C ASP A 398 30.05 -5.49 -22.35
N SER A 399 28.76 -5.16 -22.23
CA SER A 399 28.28 -4.11 -21.33
C SER A 399 28.70 -4.41 -19.88
N THR A 400 28.43 -5.63 -19.42
CA THR A 400 28.76 -6.08 -18.07
C THR A 400 30.27 -6.10 -17.85
N LYS A 401 31.05 -6.64 -18.80
CA LYS A 401 32.52 -6.63 -18.71
C LYS A 401 33.07 -5.20 -18.58
N LYS A 402 32.51 -4.26 -19.34
CA LYS A 402 32.88 -2.84 -19.24
C LYS A 402 32.50 -2.23 -17.89
N ALA A 403 31.34 -2.57 -17.35
CA ALA A 403 30.90 -2.13 -16.02
C ALA A 403 31.83 -2.67 -14.92
N LEU A 404 32.23 -3.94 -15.00
CA LEU A 404 33.19 -4.57 -14.09
C LEU A 404 34.56 -3.89 -14.17
N ALA A 405 35.08 -3.63 -15.38
CA ALA A 405 36.34 -2.91 -15.54
C ALA A 405 36.27 -1.47 -14.96
N ALA A 406 35.13 -0.81 -15.12
CA ALA A 406 34.89 0.53 -14.58
C ALA A 406 34.71 0.56 -13.05
N SER A 407 34.40 -0.57 -12.42
CA SER A 407 34.26 -0.65 -10.95
C SER A 407 35.58 -0.43 -10.22
N GLY A 408 36.72 -0.65 -10.88
CA GLY A 408 38.05 -0.52 -10.27
C GLY A 408 38.39 -1.60 -9.23
N ASN A 409 37.52 -2.59 -9.02
CA ASN A 409 37.77 -3.70 -8.09
C ASN A 409 38.81 -4.67 -8.67
N THR A 410 39.89 -4.91 -7.93
CA THR A 410 41.01 -5.76 -8.35
C THR A 410 40.57 -7.20 -8.67
N ASN A 411 39.69 -7.80 -7.88
CA ASN A 411 39.19 -9.16 -8.12
C ASN A 411 38.33 -9.23 -9.38
N ALA A 412 37.54 -8.20 -9.66
CA ALA A 412 36.76 -8.09 -10.90
C ALA A 412 37.68 -7.93 -12.13
N LEU A 413 38.77 -7.15 -12.01
CA LEU A 413 39.75 -7.00 -13.09
C LEU A 413 40.51 -8.31 -13.36
N VAL A 414 40.88 -9.05 -12.30
CA VAL A 414 41.49 -10.39 -12.42
C VAL A 414 40.55 -11.35 -13.15
N LEU A 415 39.25 -11.32 -12.83
CA LEU A 415 38.23 -12.15 -13.50
C LEU A 415 38.14 -11.86 -15.01
N LEU A 416 38.39 -10.62 -15.43
CA LEU A 416 38.43 -10.21 -16.83
C LEU A 416 39.77 -10.54 -17.52
N GLY A 417 40.71 -11.20 -16.83
CA GLY A 417 42.05 -11.49 -17.34
C GLY A 417 42.92 -10.23 -17.51
N MET A 418 42.56 -9.13 -16.85
CA MET A 418 43.33 -7.87 -16.92
C MET A 418 44.52 -7.93 -15.96
N SER A 419 45.70 -7.56 -16.45
CA SER A 419 46.90 -7.49 -15.62
C SER A 419 46.76 -6.37 -14.59
N VAL A 420 46.67 -6.75 -13.31
CA VAL A 420 46.64 -5.83 -12.18
C VAL A 420 48.07 -5.65 -11.67
N VAL A 421 48.68 -4.51 -11.99
CA VAL A 421 49.90 -4.08 -11.31
C VAL A 421 49.51 -3.73 -9.87
N PRO A 422 50.16 -4.30 -8.83
CA PRO A 422 49.89 -3.93 -7.46
C PRO A 422 50.40 -2.50 -7.24
N THR A 423 49.58 -1.50 -7.51
CA THR A 423 49.88 -0.13 -7.10
C THR A 423 49.69 -0.07 -5.60
N SER A 424 50.79 0.19 -4.90
CA SER A 424 50.88 0.47 -3.47
C SER A 424 49.65 1.22 -2.94
N THR A 425 49.14 0.71 -1.82
CA THR A 425 48.18 1.32 -0.89
C THR A 425 47.78 2.76 -1.25
N PRO A 426 46.52 3.03 -1.63
CA PRO A 426 46.08 4.41 -1.76
C PRO A 426 46.17 5.07 -0.39
N ALA A 427 46.76 6.26 -0.34
CA ALA A 427 46.79 7.09 0.86
C ALA A 427 45.35 7.24 1.41
N PRO A 428 45.17 7.30 2.75
CA PRO A 428 43.86 7.47 3.35
C PRO A 428 43.24 8.77 2.81
N VAL A 429 42.16 8.63 2.05
CA VAL A 429 41.35 9.77 1.60
C VAL A 429 40.82 10.44 2.88
N PRO A 430 40.98 11.77 3.04
CA PRO A 430 40.60 12.44 4.28
C PRO A 430 39.11 12.23 4.55
N VAL A 431 38.83 11.83 5.80
CA VAL A 431 37.47 11.69 6.35
C VAL A 431 36.76 13.05 6.25
N ALA A 432 36.01 13.25 5.16
CA ALA A 432 34.96 14.25 5.14
C ALA A 432 33.83 13.73 6.02
N ALA A 433 33.51 14.48 7.08
CA ALA A 433 32.47 14.17 8.04
C ALA A 433 31.21 13.60 7.35
N ILE A 434 30.87 12.37 7.73
CA ILE A 434 29.65 11.67 7.33
C ILE A 434 28.48 12.45 7.91
N THR A 435 27.90 13.36 7.13
CA THR A 435 26.48 13.65 7.28
C THR A 435 25.74 12.46 6.69
N THR A 436 24.96 11.78 7.53
CA THR A 436 23.95 10.77 7.18
C THR A 436 23.47 10.92 5.73
N PRO A 437 23.58 9.88 4.88
CA PRO A 437 23.10 9.97 3.51
C PRO A 437 21.59 10.22 3.55
N ALA A 438 21.14 11.31 2.92
CA ALA A 438 19.74 11.40 2.52
C ALA A 438 19.52 10.31 1.47
N ALA A 439 18.50 9.48 1.68
CA ALA A 439 18.13 8.32 0.87
C ALA A 439 18.32 8.53 -0.65
N PRO A 440 18.84 7.52 -1.38
CA PRO A 440 19.00 7.62 -2.83
C PRO A 440 17.64 7.83 -3.50
N ALA A 441 17.61 8.80 -4.42
CA ALA A 441 16.44 9.16 -5.18
C ALA A 441 15.96 7.98 -6.04
N SER A 442 14.72 7.56 -5.83
CA SER A 442 13.97 6.65 -6.69
C SER A 442 14.06 7.07 -8.17
N VAL A 443 14.48 6.15 -9.04
CA VAL A 443 14.37 6.29 -10.50
C VAL A 443 12.98 5.82 -10.94
N THR A 444 11.94 6.48 -10.41
CA THR A 444 10.84 6.91 -11.29
C THR A 444 11.35 8.14 -12.03
N PRO A 445 10.90 8.47 -13.26
CA PRO A 445 11.16 9.80 -13.78
C PRO A 445 10.59 10.77 -12.74
N ALA A 446 11.47 11.41 -11.97
CA ALA A 446 11.07 12.28 -10.88
C ALA A 446 10.01 13.22 -11.45
N PRO A 447 8.80 13.35 -10.84
CA PRO A 447 7.80 14.26 -11.37
C PRO A 447 8.46 15.63 -11.38
N ALA A 448 8.83 16.09 -12.59
CA ALA A 448 9.84 17.12 -12.79
C ALA A 448 9.65 18.21 -11.77
N LYS A 449 10.53 18.33 -10.74
CA LYS A 449 10.30 19.15 -9.53
C LYS A 449 9.61 20.43 -9.96
N VAL A 450 8.30 20.52 -9.71
CA VAL A 450 7.46 21.56 -10.30
C VAL A 450 7.71 22.83 -9.52
N SER A 451 8.84 23.45 -9.78
CA SER A 451 9.24 24.70 -9.17
C SER A 451 8.77 25.85 -10.05
N VAL A 452 8.41 26.95 -9.40
CA VAL A 452 8.08 28.20 -10.07
C VAL A 452 8.93 29.29 -9.46
N GLY A 453 9.61 30.05 -10.33
CA GLY A 453 10.58 31.07 -9.92
C GLY A 453 9.98 32.15 -9.01
N LYS A 454 10.86 32.82 -8.28
CA LYS A 454 10.48 33.94 -7.39
C LYS A 454 9.92 35.09 -8.20
N VAL A 455 8.75 35.60 -7.80
CA VAL A 455 8.14 36.80 -8.41
C VAL A 455 8.84 38.05 -7.90
N LYS A 456 9.16 38.99 -8.80
CA LYS A 456 9.63 40.33 -8.41
C LYS A 456 8.48 41.34 -8.54
N LEU A 457 7.98 41.82 -7.40
CA LEU A 457 6.95 42.86 -7.34
C LEU A 457 7.60 44.21 -7.67
N THR A 458 7.42 44.69 -8.91
CA THR A 458 8.14 45.85 -9.43
C THR A 458 7.56 47.16 -8.91
N SER A 459 6.23 47.26 -8.77
CA SER A 459 5.58 48.51 -8.37
C SER A 459 4.27 48.29 -7.62
N VAL A 460 3.99 49.16 -6.64
CA VAL A 460 2.67 49.33 -6.00
C VAL A 460 2.39 50.83 -5.94
N LYS A 461 1.46 51.32 -6.77
CA LYS A 461 1.12 52.75 -6.83
C LYS A 461 -0.33 52.99 -6.43
N LYS A 462 -0.60 54.03 -5.65
CA LYS A 462 -1.97 54.49 -5.35
C LYS A 462 -2.52 55.23 -6.57
N LYS A 463 -3.68 54.82 -7.08
CA LYS A 463 -4.46 55.51 -8.11
C LYS A 463 -5.94 55.45 -7.76
N LYS A 464 -6.61 56.60 -7.64
CA LYS A 464 -8.06 56.73 -7.41
C LYS A 464 -8.60 55.77 -6.33
N GLY A 465 -7.99 55.79 -5.13
CA GLY A 465 -8.40 54.94 -3.99
C GLY A 465 -8.07 53.44 -4.11
N LYS A 466 -7.35 53.02 -5.16
CA LYS A 466 -6.89 51.65 -5.40
C LYS A 466 -5.36 51.59 -5.37
N ALA A 467 -4.81 50.46 -4.95
CA ALA A 467 -3.43 50.10 -5.19
C ALA A 467 -3.34 49.34 -6.52
N VAL A 468 -2.51 49.83 -7.43
CA VAL A 468 -2.17 49.17 -8.70
C VAL A 468 -0.82 48.50 -8.51
N LEU A 469 -0.83 47.17 -8.52
CA LEU A 469 0.34 46.31 -8.41
C LEU A 469 0.82 45.95 -9.81
N THR A 470 2.13 46.01 -10.05
CA THR A 470 2.78 45.57 -11.29
C THR A 470 3.92 44.62 -10.97
N TRP A 471 4.06 43.53 -11.72
CA TRP A 471 5.18 42.59 -11.59
C TRP A 471 5.58 41.97 -12.93
N LYS A 472 6.81 41.45 -13.00
CA LYS A 472 7.30 40.70 -14.16
C LYS A 472 6.69 39.29 -14.17
N LYS A 473 6.33 38.79 -15.34
CA LYS A 473 5.81 37.43 -15.50
C LYS A 473 6.93 36.42 -15.24
N VAL A 474 6.63 35.33 -14.54
CA VAL A 474 7.56 34.22 -14.30
C VAL A 474 7.31 33.13 -15.35
N LYS A 475 8.37 32.68 -16.04
CA LYS A 475 8.31 31.60 -17.04
C LYS A 475 7.77 30.32 -16.37
N GLY A 476 6.77 29.70 -16.98
CA GLY A 476 6.14 28.47 -16.47
C GLY A 476 5.10 28.64 -15.35
N ALA A 477 4.76 29.86 -14.91
CA ALA A 477 3.73 30.06 -13.89
C ALA A 477 2.30 29.92 -14.46
N SER A 478 1.47 29.11 -13.79
CA SER A 478 0.03 28.97 -14.11
C SER A 478 -0.82 30.14 -13.57
N GLY A 479 -0.33 30.88 -12.57
CA GLY A 479 -1.03 32.00 -11.96
C GLY A 479 -0.28 32.68 -10.83
N TYR A 480 -0.91 33.71 -10.23
CA TYR A 480 -0.37 34.45 -9.09
C TYR A 480 -1.38 34.55 -7.95
N THR A 481 -0.88 34.50 -6.72
CA THR A 481 -1.63 34.76 -5.49
C THR A 481 -1.09 36.00 -4.81
N ILE A 482 -1.97 36.94 -4.47
CA ILE A 482 -1.62 38.20 -3.83
C ILE A 482 -2.00 38.12 -2.35
N TYR A 483 -1.06 38.49 -1.49
CA TYR A 483 -1.26 38.56 -0.05
C TYR A 483 -1.28 40.02 0.37
N LYS A 484 -2.27 40.42 1.17
CA LYS A 484 -2.36 41.77 1.72
C LYS A 484 -2.39 41.77 3.24
N LYS A 485 -1.62 42.67 3.85
CA LYS A 485 -1.63 42.96 5.29
C LYS A 485 -2.02 44.40 5.50
N VAL A 486 -3.13 44.65 6.20
CA VAL A 486 -3.66 45.99 6.46
C VAL A 486 -3.41 46.36 7.91
N VAL A 487 -2.81 47.53 8.13
CA VAL A 487 -2.55 48.08 9.46
C VAL A 487 -3.23 49.44 9.55
N LYS A 488 -4.22 49.59 10.44
CA LYS A 488 -4.84 50.89 10.72
C LYS A 488 -3.97 51.65 11.74
N LYS A 489 -3.90 52.97 11.62
CA LYS A 489 -3.17 53.83 12.58
C LYS A 489 -3.68 53.53 14.00
N GLY A 490 -2.77 53.20 14.93
CA GLY A 490 -3.10 52.91 16.34
C GLY A 490 -3.55 51.48 16.67
N THR A 491 -3.45 50.50 15.75
CA THR A 491 -3.87 49.10 16.03
C THR A 491 -2.77 48.08 15.71
N LYS A 492 -2.70 47.00 16.51
CA LYS A 492 -1.80 45.86 16.27
C LYS A 492 -2.11 45.20 14.92
N ALA A 493 -1.06 44.80 14.21
CA ALA A 493 -1.16 44.36 12.83
C ALA A 493 -1.76 42.95 12.70
N LYS A 494 -2.91 42.81 12.02
CA LYS A 494 -3.54 41.49 11.77
C LYS A 494 -2.70 40.61 10.82
N LYS A 495 -2.79 39.26 10.95
CA LYS A 495 -2.16 38.30 10.03
C LYS A 495 -2.56 38.58 8.56
N ALA A 496 -1.63 38.41 7.63
CA ALA A 496 -1.86 38.71 6.21
C ALA A 496 -2.96 37.80 5.64
N LYS A 497 -3.95 38.37 4.94
CA LYS A 497 -5.04 37.60 4.32
C LYS A 497 -4.73 37.34 2.84
N LYS A 498 -4.98 36.10 2.40
CA LYS A 498 -4.88 35.65 0.98
C LYS A 498 -6.04 36.24 0.19
N ILE A 499 -5.77 36.91 -0.93
CA ILE A 499 -6.83 37.57 -1.72
C ILE A 499 -6.60 37.36 -3.21
N LYS A 500 -7.63 36.74 -3.81
CA LYS A 500 -7.90 36.57 -5.25
C LYS A 500 -6.79 35.87 -6.04
N PHE A 501 -7.22 34.93 -6.88
CA PHE A 501 -6.36 34.27 -7.87
C PHE A 501 -6.39 35.06 -9.17
N VAL A 502 -5.22 35.38 -9.72
CA VAL A 502 -5.13 35.97 -11.07
C VAL A 502 -4.68 34.86 -12.02
N LYS A 503 -5.60 34.40 -12.89
CA LYS A 503 -5.29 33.47 -13.98
C LYS A 503 -4.53 34.24 -15.06
N VAL A 504 -3.40 33.70 -15.52
CA VAL A 504 -2.64 34.32 -16.61
C VAL A 504 -3.42 34.10 -17.90
N LYS A 505 -4.07 35.14 -18.42
CA LYS A 505 -4.58 35.18 -19.79
C LYS A 505 -3.60 36.03 -20.61
N ASN A 506 -3.20 35.55 -21.79
CA ASN A 506 -2.18 36.07 -22.71
C ASN A 506 -0.71 35.66 -22.53
N VAL A 507 -0.11 35.19 -23.64
CA VAL A 507 1.27 34.68 -23.75
C VAL A 507 2.26 35.81 -24.13
N SER A 508 1.82 36.89 -24.79
CA SER A 508 2.68 37.94 -25.34
C SER A 508 3.13 39.05 -24.37
N ALA A 509 2.41 39.32 -23.27
CA ALA A 509 2.72 40.44 -22.38
C ALA A 509 3.84 40.13 -21.34
N LYS A 510 4.89 40.98 -21.29
CA LYS A 510 6.05 40.83 -20.38
C LYS A 510 5.75 41.12 -18.89
N THR A 511 4.65 41.81 -18.58
CA THR A 511 4.28 42.19 -17.18
C THR A 511 2.80 41.95 -16.89
N THR A 512 2.46 41.80 -15.61
CA THR A 512 1.08 41.65 -15.13
C THR A 512 0.73 42.82 -14.21
N LYS A 513 -0.53 43.30 -14.30
CA LYS A 513 -1.07 44.39 -13.49
C LYS A 513 -2.33 43.95 -12.76
N PHE A 514 -2.52 44.39 -11.52
CA PHE A 514 -3.73 44.12 -10.75
C PHE A 514 -4.09 45.30 -9.84
N SER A 515 -5.38 45.65 -9.77
CA SER A 515 -5.88 46.79 -9.00
C SER A 515 -6.75 46.34 -7.85
N ILE A 516 -6.49 46.83 -6.63
CA ILE A 516 -7.25 46.50 -5.42
C ILE A 516 -7.65 47.75 -4.63
N LYS A 517 -8.91 47.84 -4.18
CA LYS A 517 -9.37 48.94 -3.34
C LYS A 517 -8.61 48.97 -2.00
N LEU A 518 -8.17 50.16 -1.59
CA LEU A 518 -7.52 50.38 -0.30
C LEU A 518 -8.53 50.75 0.78
N LYS A 519 -8.26 50.37 2.04
CA LYS A 519 -9.04 50.81 3.19
C LYS A 519 -8.53 52.17 3.66
N LYS A 520 -9.42 53.16 3.81
CA LYS A 520 -9.08 54.52 4.27
C LYS A 520 -8.27 54.49 5.59
N LYS A 521 -7.33 55.43 5.74
CA LYS A 521 -6.48 55.62 6.94
C LYS A 521 -5.69 54.37 7.36
N ALA A 522 -5.29 53.53 6.41
CA ALA A 522 -4.53 52.31 6.67
C ALA A 522 -3.29 52.18 5.78
N THR A 523 -2.22 51.63 6.33
CA THR A 523 -1.06 51.18 5.55
C THR A 523 -1.29 49.75 5.11
N THR A 524 -1.25 49.48 3.82
CA THR A 524 -1.40 48.13 3.27
C THR A 524 -0.08 47.65 2.68
N SER A 525 0.38 46.49 3.14
CA SER A 525 1.56 45.80 2.60
C SER A 525 1.12 44.67 1.67
N PHE A 526 1.84 44.48 0.56
CA PHE A 526 1.57 43.47 -0.44
C PHE A 526 2.81 42.63 -0.74
N TYR A 527 2.61 41.33 -0.93
CA TYR A 527 3.56 40.44 -1.60
C TYR A 527 2.82 39.43 -2.46
N ILE A 528 3.54 38.84 -3.43
CA ILE A 528 2.97 37.95 -4.44
C ILE A 528 3.73 36.63 -4.43
N LYS A 529 3.01 35.51 -4.60
CA LYS A 529 3.58 34.20 -4.93
C LYS A 529 3.09 33.76 -6.30
N ALA A 530 3.99 33.34 -7.18
CA ALA A 530 3.60 32.60 -8.38
C ALA A 530 3.20 31.18 -7.97
N PHE A 531 2.35 30.55 -8.76
CA PHE A 531 2.07 29.13 -8.62
C PHE A 531 2.05 28.43 -9.97
N LYS A 532 2.36 27.14 -9.95
CA LYS A 532 2.21 26.23 -11.09
C LYS A 532 1.29 25.10 -10.66
N LYS A 533 0.32 24.75 -11.52
CA LYS A 533 -0.50 23.54 -11.32
C LYS A 533 0.22 22.36 -11.96
N ALA A 534 0.30 21.24 -11.26
CA ALA A 534 0.90 20.01 -11.75
C ALA A 534 0.11 18.79 -11.31
N LYS A 535 0.11 17.75 -12.14
CA LYS A 535 -0.44 16.45 -11.78
C LYS A 535 0.63 15.68 -11.01
N VAL A 536 0.31 15.27 -9.79
CA VAL A 536 1.15 14.42 -8.94
C VAL A 536 0.23 13.32 -8.42
N ASN A 537 0.52 12.07 -8.80
CA ASN A 537 -0.29 10.89 -8.48
C ASN A 537 -1.77 11.06 -8.91
N GLY A 538 -2.00 11.37 -10.19
CA GLY A 538 -3.34 11.57 -10.78
C GLY A 538 -4.09 12.84 -10.35
N LYS A 539 -3.74 13.48 -9.22
CA LYS A 539 -4.42 14.66 -8.66
C LYS A 539 -3.71 15.97 -9.03
N THR A 540 -4.47 17.04 -9.33
CA THR A 540 -3.90 18.37 -9.66
C THR A 540 -3.51 19.13 -8.38
N LYS A 541 -2.21 19.20 -8.08
CA LYS A 541 -1.65 20.00 -6.97
C LYS A 541 -1.21 21.38 -7.44
N THR A 542 -1.30 22.39 -6.56
CA THR A 542 -0.81 23.76 -6.81
C THR A 542 0.48 24.00 -6.04
N VAL A 543 1.61 24.14 -6.74
CA VAL A 543 2.92 24.42 -6.13
C VAL A 543 3.20 25.91 -6.15
N TYR A 544 3.52 26.49 -5.00
CA TYR A 544 3.79 27.92 -4.83
C TYR A 544 5.30 28.22 -4.83
N GLY A 545 5.70 29.26 -5.55
CA GLY A 545 7.06 29.78 -5.53
C GLY A 545 7.35 30.66 -4.31
N LYS A 546 8.62 31.05 -4.17
CA LYS A 546 9.09 31.97 -3.12
C LYS A 546 8.34 33.31 -3.21
N ALA A 547 8.05 33.90 -2.05
CA ALA A 547 7.38 35.19 -1.96
C ALA A 547 8.22 36.32 -2.59
N SER A 548 7.53 37.28 -3.21
CA SER A 548 8.16 38.51 -3.67
C SER A 548 8.66 39.37 -2.52
N ASN A 549 9.45 40.39 -2.87
CA ASN A 549 9.64 41.54 -1.99
C ASN A 549 8.29 42.14 -1.57
N VAL A 550 8.22 42.60 -0.31
CA VAL A 550 7.04 43.26 0.23
C VAL A 550 7.07 44.73 -0.15
N LYS A 551 5.97 45.27 -0.69
CA LYS A 551 5.81 46.71 -0.92
C LYS A 551 4.60 47.25 -0.18
N LYS A 552 4.75 48.44 0.41
CA LYS A 552 3.71 49.10 1.20
C LYS A 552 3.12 50.28 0.43
N VAL A 553 1.84 50.55 0.66
CA VAL A 553 1.15 51.76 0.19
C VAL A 553 0.24 52.27 1.28
N LYS A 554 0.28 53.58 1.53
CA LYS A 554 -0.59 54.26 2.47
C LYS A 554 -1.86 54.69 1.73
N ALA A 555 -3.02 54.33 2.28
CA ALA A 555 -4.33 54.62 1.71
C ALA A 555 -4.74 56.07 1.85
#